data_AF-A0A3P3EAY8-F1
#
_entry.id   AF-A0A3P3EAY8-F1
#
_cell.length_a   1.000
_cell.length_b   1.000
_cell.length_c   1.000
_cell.angle_alpha   90.00
_cell.angle_beta   90.00
_cell.angle_gamma   90.00
#
_symmetry.space_group_name_H-M   'P 1'
#
loop_
_entity.id
_entity.type
_entity.pdbx_description
1 polymer ?
#
loop_
_entity_poly.entity_id
_entity_poly.type
_entity_poly.pdbx_seq_one_letter_code
_entity_poly.pdbx_strand_id
1 'polypeptide(L)' 'MTEEADHSLDALIELTADVVSAYVSNNPVPVGDLPALIGQVHAALKGTAGSVSAEQPQALKPA' A
#
# COMPACT_ATOMS: atom_id res chain seq x y z
N MET A 1 -0.20 -22.91 -17.61
CA MET A 1 -0.85 -22.64 -16.31
C MET A 1 0.09 -21.76 -15.47
N THR A 2 0.42 -20.57 -15.99
CA THR A 2 1.28 -19.59 -15.29
C THR A 2 0.79 -18.16 -15.48
N GLU A 3 -0.31 -17.98 -16.24
CA GLU A 3 -0.87 -16.67 -16.58
C GLU A 3 -1.72 -16.07 -15.46
N GLU A 4 -2.22 -16.88 -14.51
CA GLU A 4 -3.11 -16.43 -13.43
C GLU A 4 -2.37 -15.67 -12.30
N ALA A 5 -1.08 -15.97 -12.10
CA ALA A 5 -0.26 -15.33 -11.08
C ALA A 5 0.19 -13.91 -11.48
N ASP A 6 0.40 -13.69 -12.77
CA ASP A 6 0.84 -12.40 -13.33
C ASP A 6 -0.28 -11.35 -13.23
N HIS A 7 -1.50 -11.74 -13.58
CA HIS A 7 -2.69 -10.89 -13.49
C HIS A 7 -3.02 -10.44 -12.06
N SER A 8 -2.71 -11.29 -11.07
CA SER A 8 -2.90 -10.99 -9.65
C SER A 8 -1.86 -9.98 -9.14
N LEU A 9 -0.65 -10.01 -9.69
CA LEU A 9 0.42 -9.05 -9.36
C LEU A 9 0.08 -7.66 -9.93
N ASP A 10 -0.38 -7.61 -11.18
CA ASP A 10 -0.76 -6.36 -11.85
C ASP A 10 -1.92 -5.66 -11.12
N ALA A 11 -2.94 -6.43 -10.74
CA ALA A 11 -4.07 -5.94 -9.94
C ALA A 11 -3.65 -5.41 -8.55
N LEU A 12 -2.65 -6.03 -7.91
CA LEU A 12 -2.10 -5.54 -6.63
C LEU A 12 -1.34 -4.22 -6.79
N ILE A 13 -0.61 -4.06 -7.90
CA ILE A 13 0.12 -2.83 -8.21
C ILE A 13 -0.87 -1.70 -8.55
N GLU A 14 -1.87 -1.94 -9.39
CA GLU A 14 -2.93 -0.97 -9.70
C GLU A 14 -3.64 -0.50 -8.42
N LEU A 15 -4.05 -1.44 -7.56
CA LEU A 15 -4.75 -1.10 -6.32
C LEU A 15 -3.86 -0.33 -5.34
N THR A 16 -2.57 -0.67 -5.26
CA THR A 16 -1.60 0.08 -4.46
C THR A 16 -1.45 1.51 -4.99
N ALA A 17 -1.33 1.67 -6.31
CA ALA A 17 -1.18 2.96 -6.94
C ALA A 17 -2.40 3.87 -6.72
N ASP A 18 -3.61 3.32 -6.85
CA ASP A 18 -4.85 4.05 -6.60
C ASP A 18 -4.94 4.56 -5.15
N VAL A 19 -4.65 3.68 -4.18
CA VAL A 19 -4.65 4.03 -2.75
C VAL A 19 -3.62 5.11 -2.43
N VAL A 20 -2.38 4.96 -2.91
CA VAL A 20 -1.32 5.95 -2.66
C VAL A 20 -1.64 7.27 -3.36
N SER A 21 -2.16 7.25 -4.59
CA SER A 21 -2.58 8.46 -5.32
C SER A 21 -3.64 9.25 -4.57
N ALA A 22 -4.68 8.56 -4.06
CA ALA A 22 -5.71 9.19 -3.24
C ALA A 22 -5.14 9.79 -1.94
N TYR A 23 -4.21 9.07 -1.29
CA TYR A 23 -3.56 9.54 -0.07
C TYR A 23 -2.71 10.79 -0.31
N VAL A 24 -1.88 10.81 -1.36
CA VAL A 24 -0.99 11.93 -1.69
C VAL A 24 -1.78 13.14 -2.20
N SER A 25 -2.93 12.92 -2.85
CA SER A 25 -3.82 13.98 -3.31
C SER A 25 -4.42 14.81 -2.17
N ASN A 26 -4.65 14.20 -1.00
CA ASN A 26 -5.20 14.88 0.18
C ASN A 26 -4.17 15.07 1.30
N ASN A 27 -2.96 14.52 1.15
CA ASN A 27 -1.92 14.57 2.16
C ASN A 27 -0.56 14.79 1.48
N PRO A 28 -0.05 16.04 1.44
CA PRO A 28 1.21 16.33 0.79
C PRO A 28 2.36 15.62 1.54
N VAL A 29 2.86 14.53 0.95
CA VAL A 29 3.97 13.74 1.49
C VAL A 29 5.28 14.09 0.78
N PRO A 30 6.41 14.06 1.49
CA PRO A 30 7.72 14.27 0.90
C PRO A 30 8.03 13.18 -0.13
N VAL A 31 8.64 13.56 -1.25
CA VAL A 31 9.06 12.60 -2.30
C VAL A 31 10.02 11.52 -1.80
N GLY A 32 10.75 11.80 -0.71
CA GLY A 32 11.63 10.83 -0.06
C GLY A 32 10.90 9.73 0.71
N ASP A 33 9.68 9.98 1.16
CA ASP A 33 8.86 9.04 1.94
C ASP A 33 7.88 8.22 1.07
N LEU A 34 7.62 8.68 -0.17
CA LEU A 34 6.78 7.96 -1.14
C LEU A 34 7.20 6.49 -1.38
N PRO A 35 8.50 6.15 -1.55
CA PRO A 35 8.90 4.77 -1.78
C PRO A 35 8.60 3.87 -0.58
N ALA A 36 8.77 4.42 0.64
CA ALA A 36 8.47 3.71 1.87
C ALA A 36 6.96 3.46 2.01
N LEU A 37 6.13 4.48 1.72
CA LEU A 37 4.68 4.39 1.76
C LEU A 37 4.15 3.35 0.76
N ILE A 38 4.61 3.39 -0.49
CA ILE A 38 4.23 2.42 -1.53
C ILE A 38 4.62 1.00 -1.09
N GLY A 39 5.83 0.81 -0.57
CA GLY A 39 6.30 -0.47 -0.07
C GLY A 39 5.45 -1.02 1.08
N GLN A 40 5.05 -0.15 2.02
CA GLN A 40 4.17 -0.52 3.14
C GLN A 40 2.77 -0.91 2.66
N VAL A 41 2.16 -0.12 1.77
CA VAL A 41 0.82 -0.41 1.24
C VAL A 41 0.84 -1.70 0.42
N HIS A 42 1.81 -1.87 -0.48
CA HIS A 42 1.95 -3.08 -1.28
C HIS A 42 2.20 -4.32 -0.40
N ALA A 43 3.05 -4.22 0.61
CA ALA A 43 3.29 -5.31 1.57
C ALA A 43 2.04 -5.62 2.40
N ALA A 44 1.28 -4.61 2.81
CA ALA A 44 0.04 -4.78 3.53
C ALA A 44 -1.02 -5.48 2.67
N LEU A 45 -1.21 -5.07 1.41
CA LEU A 45 -2.15 -5.71 0.49
C LEU A 45 -1.75 -7.15 0.14
N LYS A 46 -0.45 -7.38 -0.06
CA LYS A 46 0.10 -8.72 -0.28
C LYS A 46 -0.02 -9.59 0.98
N GLY A 47 0.09 -9.00 2.16
CA GLY A 47 -0.05 -9.66 3.46
C GLY A 47 -1.51 -9.99 3.81
N THR A 48 -2.45 -9.09 3.54
CA THR A 48 -3.90 -9.33 3.77
C THR A 48 -4.47 -10.40 2.85
N ALA A 49 -3.92 -10.56 1.65
CA ALA A 49 -4.24 -11.70 0.78
C ALA A 49 -3.76 -13.06 1.35
N GLY A 50 -2.85 -13.08 2.32
CA GLY A 50 -2.23 -14.30 2.87
C GLY A 50 -2.51 -14.61 4.35
N SER A 51 -2.62 -13.62 5.22
CA SER A 51 -2.96 -13.82 6.64
C SER A 51 -3.15 -12.46 7.32
N VAL A 52 -4.26 -12.31 8.04
CA VAL A 52 -4.47 -11.19 8.96
C VAL A 52 -3.47 -11.30 10.11
N SER A 53 -2.41 -10.47 10.13
CA SER A 53 -1.79 -9.97 11.38
C SER A 53 -0.62 -9.02 11.09
N ALA A 54 -0.75 -7.76 11.53
CA ALA A 54 0.28 -6.98 12.24
C ALA A 54 -0.17 -5.50 12.31
N GLU A 55 -0.93 -5.20 13.35
CA GLU A 55 -0.70 -4.07 14.27
C GLU A 55 -0.34 -2.69 13.67
N GLN A 56 -1.29 -1.76 13.80
CA GLN A 56 -1.07 -0.30 13.87
C GLN A 56 0.10 0.01 14.80
N PRO A 57 0.98 1.00 14.52
CA PRO A 57 0.72 2.33 15.11
C PRO A 57 1.45 3.52 14.44
N GLN A 58 0.74 4.57 14.01
CA GLN A 58 1.26 5.94 14.19
C GLN A 58 0.17 6.87 14.68
N ALA A 59 0.20 7.08 16.00
CA ALA A 59 -0.52 8.12 16.70
C ALA A 59 -0.17 9.50 16.09
N LEU A 60 -1.13 10.10 15.39
CA LEU A 60 -1.16 11.55 15.23
C LEU A 60 -2.21 12.09 16.18
N LYS A 61 -1.74 12.38 17.40
CA LYS A 61 -2.41 13.25 18.36
C LYS A 61 -2.41 14.68 17.78
N PRO A 62 -3.56 15.34 17.58
CA PRO A 62 -3.60 16.80 17.49
C PRO A 62 -3.77 17.38 18.89
N ALA A 63 -3.14 18.54 19.09
CA ALA A 63 -3.16 19.35 20.30
C ALA A 63 -4.52 20.01 20.56
#